data_AF-A0A6D2HWS9-F1
#
_entry.id   AF-A0A6D2HWS9-F1
#
_cell.length_a   1.000
_cell.length_b   1.000
_cell.length_c   1.000
_cell.angle_alpha   90.00
_cell.angle_beta   90.00
_cell.angle_gamma   90.00
#
_symmetry.space_group_name_H-M   'P 1'
#
loop_
_entity.id
_entity.type
_entity.pdbx_description
1 polymer ?
#
loop_
_entity_poly.entity_id
_entity_poly.type
_entity_poly.pdbx_seq_one_letter_code
_entity_poly.pdbx_strand_id
1 'polypeptide(L)'
;MSETNNGVVNGATVNTNTVETRRTISPYDLTAADNPGAVISHPLLKGSNYDEWACGMKTALCSRKKFGFLDGSIPRPAEGSTDLEDWWTIQALLVSWIKMTIDCHFVRTSPIEMWPKTCGTT
;
A
#
# COMPACT_ATOMS: atom_id res chain seq x y z
N MET A 1 57.05 -28.73 -49.42
CA MET A 1 56.67 -28.99 -48.01
C MET A 1 56.23 -27.68 -47.41
N SER A 2 55.08 -27.48 -46.79
CA SER A 2 53.79 -28.16 -46.65
C SER A 2 52.98 -27.24 -45.71
N GLU A 3 51.66 -27.20 -45.91
CA GLU A 3 50.69 -26.25 -45.36
C GLU A 3 50.37 -26.39 -43.85
N THR A 4 49.49 -25.47 -43.40
CA THR A 4 48.56 -25.47 -42.24
C THR A 4 49.10 -24.92 -40.90
N ASN A 5 48.33 -24.24 -40.04
CA ASN A 5 46.89 -24.39 -39.79
C ASN A 5 46.26 -23.14 -39.13
N ASN A 6 45.03 -22.82 -39.54
CA ASN A 6 44.11 -21.88 -38.92
C ASN A 6 43.60 -22.44 -37.58
N GLY A 7 43.84 -21.73 -36.49
CA GLY A 7 43.21 -22.01 -35.20
C GLY A 7 42.09 -21.00 -34.92
N VAL A 8 40.86 -21.35 -35.29
CA VAL A 8 39.64 -20.66 -34.84
C VAL A 8 39.55 -20.81 -33.32
N VAL A 9 39.69 -19.69 -32.60
CA VAL A 9 39.32 -19.62 -31.19
C VAL A 9 37.80 -19.61 -31.10
N ASN A 10 37.22 -20.78 -30.82
CA ASN A 10 35.81 -20.90 -30.49
C ASN A 10 35.56 -20.16 -29.17
N GLY A 11 35.07 -18.93 -29.27
CA GLY A 11 34.53 -18.19 -28.14
C GLY A 11 33.34 -18.97 -27.58
N ALA A 12 33.59 -19.69 -26.49
CA ALA A 12 32.54 -20.34 -25.72
C ALA A 12 31.51 -19.27 -25.34
N THR A 13 30.31 -19.39 -25.90
CA THR A 13 29.16 -18.59 -25.51
C THR A 13 28.92 -18.86 -24.03
N VAL A 14 29.23 -17.88 -23.19
CA VAL A 14 28.87 -17.92 -21.77
C VAL A 14 27.35 -17.83 -21.73
N ASN A 15 26.69 -18.98 -21.71
CA ASN A 15 25.27 -19.08 -21.41
C ASN A 15 25.10 -18.66 -19.95
N THR A 16 24.92 -17.36 -19.74
CA THR A 16 24.43 -16.82 -18.47
C THR A 16 22.98 -17.27 -18.35
N ASN A 17 22.77 -18.43 -17.73
CA ASN A 17 21.47 -18.79 -17.16
C ASN A 17 21.16 -17.74 -16.08
N THR A 18 20.60 -16.62 -16.52
CA THR A 18 20.04 -15.58 -15.68
C THR A 18 18.80 -16.18 -15.05
N VAL A 19 18.98 -16.76 -13.86
CA VAL A 19 17.85 -17.12 -13.00
C VAL A 19 17.16 -15.81 -12.67
N GLU A 20 16.03 -15.53 -13.33
CA GLU A 20 15.20 -14.37 -13.03
C GLU A 20 14.75 -14.47 -11.57
N THR A 21 15.45 -13.74 -10.71
CA THR A 21 15.10 -13.67 -9.30
C THR A 21 13.95 -12.70 -9.19
N ARG A 22 12.74 -13.21 -8.92
CA ARG A 22 11.55 -12.37 -8.66
C ARG A 22 11.90 -11.40 -7.53
N ARG A 23 11.81 -10.09 -7.78
CA ARG A 23 12.02 -9.08 -6.74
C ARG A 23 11.01 -9.30 -5.61
N THR A 24 11.52 -9.50 -4.40
CA THR A 24 10.71 -9.52 -3.18
C THR A 24 10.39 -8.09 -2.80
N ILE A 25 9.14 -7.68 -3.02
CA ILE A 25 8.63 -6.37 -2.56
C ILE A 25 8.46 -6.46 -1.04
N SER A 26 9.15 -5.58 -0.31
CA SER A 26 8.98 -5.43 1.12
C SER A 26 7.57 -4.92 1.43
N PRO A 27 6.92 -5.38 2.51
CA PRO A 27 5.64 -4.79 2.93
C PRO A 27 5.77 -3.31 3.27
N TYR A 28 6.99 -2.81 3.53
CA TYR A 28 7.27 -1.40 3.77
C TYR A 28 7.37 -0.54 2.50
N ASP A 29 7.58 -1.18 1.33
CA ASP A 29 7.77 -0.45 0.08
C ASP A 29 6.49 0.25 -0.38
N LEU A 30 6.62 1.51 -0.81
CA LEU A 30 5.57 2.23 -1.51
C LEU A 30 5.78 2.12 -3.02
N THR A 31 4.66 1.99 -3.74
CA THR A 31 4.60 1.95 -5.19
C THR A 31 3.96 3.22 -5.74
N ALA A 32 4.11 3.47 -7.06
CA ALA A 32 3.45 4.59 -7.71
C ALA A 32 1.90 4.54 -7.64
N ALA A 33 1.33 3.37 -7.32
CA ALA A 33 -0.12 3.19 -7.14
C ALA A 33 -0.61 3.52 -5.72
N ASP A 34 0.31 3.75 -4.77
CA ASP A 34 -0.03 3.99 -3.36
C ASP A 34 -0.38 5.46 -3.11
N ASN A 35 -1.50 5.89 -3.69
CA ASN A 35 -2.03 7.23 -3.55
C ASN A 35 -2.98 7.32 -2.34
N PRO A 36 -2.70 8.16 -1.33
CA PRO A 36 -3.59 8.36 -0.18
C PRO A 36 -5.01 8.84 -0.56
N GLY A 37 -5.16 9.53 -1.69
CA GLY A 37 -6.45 10.04 -2.18
C GLY A 37 -7.29 9.02 -2.97
N ALA A 38 -6.84 7.77 -3.10
CA ALA A 38 -7.55 6.76 -3.87
C ALA A 38 -8.67 6.08 -3.07
N VAL A 39 -9.84 5.91 -3.70
CA VAL A 39 -10.86 4.96 -3.24
C VAL A 39 -10.39 3.56 -3.64
N ILE A 40 -9.94 2.75 -2.69
CA ILE A 40 -9.32 1.44 -2.99
C ILE A 40 -10.33 0.28 -3.00
N SER A 41 -11.56 0.50 -2.55
CA SER A 41 -12.57 -0.53 -2.40
C SER A 41 -13.98 0.00 -2.60
N HIS A 42 -14.87 -0.88 -3.06
CA HIS A 42 -16.31 -0.68 -3.15
C HIS A 42 -17.03 -1.93 -2.59
N PRO A 43 -18.26 -1.79 -2.06
CA PRO A 43 -19.02 -0.53 -1.89
C PRO A 43 -18.42 0.41 -0.84
N LEU A 44 -18.80 1.70 -0.87
CA LEU A 44 -18.47 2.62 0.22
C LEU A 44 -19.24 2.23 1.49
N LEU A 45 -18.66 2.48 2.66
CA LEU A 45 -19.32 2.20 3.93
C LEU A 45 -20.48 3.18 4.15
N LYS A 46 -21.70 2.63 4.19
CA LYS A 46 -22.97 3.36 4.39
C LYS A 46 -23.65 2.99 5.72
N GLY A 47 -22.93 2.36 6.64
CA GLY A 47 -23.44 1.91 7.94
C GLY A 47 -24.12 0.54 7.89
N SER A 48 -25.05 0.31 6.98
CA SER A 48 -25.79 -0.98 6.88
C SER A 48 -25.03 -2.09 6.14
N ASN A 49 -23.95 -1.77 5.43
CA ASN A 49 -23.21 -2.70 4.56
C ASN A 49 -21.80 -3.02 5.08
N TYR A 50 -21.60 -3.01 6.41
CA TYR A 50 -20.29 -3.19 7.01
C TYR A 50 -19.59 -4.46 6.55
N ASP A 51 -20.28 -5.61 6.52
CA ASP A 51 -19.66 -6.89 6.15
C ASP A 51 -19.15 -6.90 4.71
N GLU A 52 -19.94 -6.33 3.78
CA GLU A 52 -19.56 -6.22 2.37
C GLU A 52 -18.38 -5.25 2.19
N TRP A 53 -18.43 -4.09 2.84
CA TRP A 53 -17.35 -3.11 2.84
C TRP A 53 -16.07 -3.70 3.46
N ALA A 54 -16.16 -4.40 4.59
CA ALA A 54 -15.01 -4.99 5.28
C ALA A 54 -14.35 -6.08 4.42
N CYS A 55 -15.15 -6.91 3.74
CA CYS A 55 -14.64 -7.90 2.79
C CYS A 55 -13.92 -7.23 1.61
N GLY A 56 -14.52 -6.18 1.04
CA GLY A 56 -13.92 -5.39 -0.03
C GLY A 56 -12.62 -4.72 0.40
N MET A 57 -12.59 -4.11 1.59
CA MET A 57 -11.43 -3.42 2.15
C MET A 57 -10.29 -4.42 2.40
N LYS A 58 -10.59 -5.55 3.04
CA LYS A 58 -9.60 -6.62 3.26
C LYS A 58 -9.00 -7.10 1.94
N THR A 59 -9.83 -7.35 0.93
CA THR A 59 -9.37 -7.79 -0.40
C THR A 59 -8.45 -6.76 -1.05
N ALA A 60 -8.82 -5.47 -1.00
CA ALA A 60 -8.03 -4.38 -1.56
C ALA A 60 -6.66 -4.20 -0.87
N LEU A 61 -6.59 -4.44 0.44
CA LEU A 61 -5.34 -4.35 1.21
C LEU A 61 -4.47 -5.60 1.04
N CYS A 62 -5.07 -6.78 0.92
CA CYS A 62 -4.36 -8.01 0.61
C CYS A 62 -3.68 -7.94 -0.77
N SER A 63 -4.36 -7.42 -1.79
CA SER A 63 -3.77 -7.27 -3.14
C SER A 63 -2.58 -6.31 -3.16
N ARG A 64 -2.53 -5.37 -2.21
CA ARG A 64 -1.42 -4.43 -2.00
C ARG A 64 -0.38 -4.91 -0.97
N LYS A 65 -0.58 -6.08 -0.36
CA LYS A 65 0.26 -6.63 0.72
C LYS A 65 0.35 -5.73 1.96
N LYS A 66 -0.67 -4.89 2.20
CA LYS A 66 -0.73 -3.98 3.36
C LYS A 66 -1.66 -4.46 4.47
N PHE A 67 -2.38 -5.58 4.28
CA PHE A 67 -3.27 -6.12 5.31
C PHE A 67 -2.53 -6.53 6.59
N GLY A 68 -1.25 -6.92 6.48
CA GLY A 68 -0.46 -7.36 7.63
C GLY A 68 -0.26 -6.30 8.72
N PHE A 69 -0.35 -5.02 8.36
CA PHE A 69 -0.29 -3.90 9.29
C PHE A 69 -1.59 -3.72 10.10
N LEU A 70 -2.73 -4.19 9.58
CA LEU A 70 -4.03 -4.12 10.26
C LEU A 70 -4.29 -5.35 11.13
N ASP A 71 -3.92 -6.54 10.67
CA ASP A 71 -4.12 -7.77 11.44
C ASP A 71 -3.05 -8.01 12.52
N GLY A 72 -1.99 -7.20 12.52
CA GLY A 72 -0.90 -7.26 13.49
C GLY A 72 0.18 -8.30 13.17
N SER A 73 0.11 -8.98 12.02
CA SER A 73 1.21 -9.85 11.55
C SER A 73 2.49 -9.07 11.25
N ILE A 74 2.37 -7.76 10.97
CA ILE A 74 3.48 -6.81 10.90
C ILE A 74 3.36 -5.85 12.09
N PRO A 75 4.02 -6.14 13.22
CA PRO A 75 3.90 -5.32 14.42
C PRO A 75 4.65 -4.00 14.26
N ARG A 76 4.31 -3.03 15.12
CA ARG A 76 5.06 -1.78 15.23
C ARG A 76 6.53 -2.09 15.58
N PRO A 77 7.51 -1.58 14.82
CA PRO A 77 8.93 -1.71 15.15
C PRO A 77 9.29 -1.05 16.49
N ALA A 78 10.41 -1.46 17.08
CA ALA A 78 10.93 -0.84 18.29
C ALA A 78 11.37 0.61 18.05
N GLU A 79 11.35 1.42 19.12
CA GLU A 79 11.87 2.80 19.07
C GLU A 79 13.34 2.78 18.62
N GLY A 80 13.66 3.57 17.58
CA GLY A 80 15.00 3.63 16.97
C GLY A 80 15.26 2.63 15.83
N SER A 81 14.29 1.80 15.44
CA SER A 81 14.37 1.00 14.20
C SER A 81 14.33 1.90 12.97
N THR A 82 15.08 1.54 11.94
CA THR A 82 15.01 2.19 10.62
C THR A 82 13.63 2.08 9.97
N ASP A 83 12.90 1.01 10.30
CA ASP A 83 11.60 0.69 9.68
C ASP A 83 10.45 1.46 10.37
N LEU A 84 10.72 2.15 11.48
CA LEU A 84 9.68 2.82 12.26
C LEU A 84 9.01 3.96 11.47
N GLU A 85 9.79 4.75 10.72
CA GLU A 85 9.27 5.84 9.88
C GLU A 85 8.43 5.30 8.71
N ASP A 86 8.88 4.21 8.09
CA ASP A 86 8.14 3.54 7.01
C ASP A 86 6.84 2.92 7.54
N TRP A 87 6.88 2.34 8.74
CA TRP A 87 5.69 1.85 9.43
C TRP A 87 4.67 2.98 9.63
N TRP A 88 5.10 4.13 10.16
CA TRP A 88 4.21 5.29 10.35
C TRP A 88 3.63 5.81 9.04
N THR A 89 4.45 5.84 7.98
CA THR A 89 4.01 6.24 6.65
C THR A 89 2.89 5.34 6.14
N ILE A 90 3.02 4.02 6.33
CA ILE A 90 1.98 3.05 5.95
C ILE A 90 0.74 3.18 6.82
N GLN A 91 0.88 3.43 8.13
CA GLN A 91 -0.28 3.68 8.98
C GLN A 91 -1.07 4.90 8.50
N ALA A 92 -0.39 5.99 8.14
CA ALA A 92 -1.04 7.18 7.60
C ALA A 92 -1.76 6.88 6.27
N LEU A 93 -1.15 6.08 5.40
CA LEU A 93 -1.74 5.65 4.13
C LEU A 93 -3.01 4.80 4.35
N LEU A 94 -2.97 3.82 5.26
CA LEU A 94 -4.11 2.98 5.61
C LEU A 94 -5.28 3.81 6.15
N VAL A 95 -5.00 4.78 7.04
CA VAL A 95 -6.01 5.71 7.55
C VAL A 95 -6.63 6.51 6.41
N SER A 96 -5.83 7.01 5.46
CA SER A 96 -6.32 7.76 4.31
C SER A 96 -7.26 6.93 3.43
N TRP A 97 -6.89 5.68 3.12
CA TRP A 97 -7.72 4.78 2.33
C TRP A 97 -9.02 4.40 3.03
N ILE A 98 -8.97 4.09 4.33
CA ILE A 98 -10.18 3.83 5.11
C ILE A 98 -11.11 5.03 5.02
N LYS A 99 -10.61 6.24 5.30
CA LYS A 99 -11.39 7.48 5.21
C LYS A 99 -12.00 7.69 3.82
N MET A 100 -11.26 7.40 2.76
CA MET A 100 -11.71 7.58 1.38
C MET A 100 -12.81 6.58 0.97
N THR A 101 -12.94 5.46 1.68
CA THR A 101 -13.99 4.44 1.44
C THR A 101 -15.24 4.61 2.32
N ILE A 102 -15.30 5.63 3.16
CA ILE A 102 -16.47 5.94 3.98
C ILE A 102 -17.38 6.89 3.19
N ASP A 103 -18.68 6.60 3.14
CA ASP A 103 -19.63 7.46 2.44
C ASP A 103 -19.70 8.84 3.11
N CYS A 104 -19.58 9.87 2.26
CA CYS A 104 -19.49 11.26 2.68
C CYS A 104 -20.75 11.76 3.42
N HIS A 105 -21.91 11.09 3.25
CA HIS A 105 -23.12 11.40 4.01
C HIS A 105 -22.92 11.22 5.53
N PHE A 106 -22.07 10.27 5.95
CA PHE A 106 -21.70 10.09 7.36
C PHE A 106 -20.56 11.02 7.81
N VAL A 107 -19.80 11.58 6.87
CA VAL A 107 -18.70 12.52 7.14
C VAL A 107 -19.19 13.98 7.17
N ARG A 108 -20.39 14.28 6.63
CA ARG A 108 -20.95 15.63 6.46
C ARG A 108 -22.21 15.91 7.29
N THR A 109 -22.35 15.37 8.50
CA THR A 109 -23.10 16.13 9.51
C THR A 109 -22.25 17.34 9.88
N SER A 110 -22.52 18.44 9.18
CA SER A 110 -21.75 19.68 9.16
C SER A 110 -21.46 20.24 10.56
N PRO A 111 -20.20 20.61 10.88
CA PRO A 111 -19.88 21.39 12.08
C PRO A 111 -20.55 22.76 12.13
N ILE A 112 -21.08 23.26 11.01
CA ILE A 112 -21.70 24.59 10.91
C ILE A 112 -23.08 24.64 11.58
N GLU A 113 -23.80 23.52 11.71
CA GLU A 113 -25.07 23.49 12.46
C GLU A 113 -24.89 23.27 13.97
N MET A 114 -23.67 22.96 14.42
CA MET A 114 -23.34 22.66 15.82
C MET A 114 -22.58 23.79 16.54
N TRP A 115 -22.42 24.97 15.93
CA TRP A 115 -21.90 26.14 16.67
C TRP A 115 -23.01 26.68 17.58
N PRO A 116 -22.77 26.81 18.91
CA PRO A 116 -23.78 27.40 19.78
C PRO A 116 -23.97 28.87 19.39
N LYS A 117 -25.20 29.27 19.09
CA LYS A 117 -25.60 30.69 19.00
C LYS A 117 -25.60 31.38 20.37
N THR A 118 -24.61 31.12 21.22
CA THR A 118 -24.47 31.75 22.53
C THR A 118 -23.33 32.75 22.52
N CYS A 119 -23.65 33.93 22.01
CA CYS A 119 -23.19 35.24 22.50
C CYS A 119 -24.22 36.23 21.92
N GLY A 120 -25.17 36.80 22.66
CA GLY A 120 -25.06 37.31 24.01
C GLY A 120 -24.67 38.78 23.97
N THR A 121 -25.68 39.65 23.87
CA THR A 121 -25.74 41.05 24.35
C THR A 121 -25.09 42.17 23.51
N THR A 122 -25.91 43.02 22.89
CA THR A 122 -26.23 44.38 23.39
C THR A 122 -27.48 44.91 22.71
#